data_AF-A0A8J2RQM7-F1
#
_entry.id   AF-A0A8J2RQM7-F1
#
_cell.length_a   1.000
_cell.length_b   1.000
_cell.length_c   1.000
_cell.angle_alpha   90.00
_cell.angle_beta   90.00
_cell.angle_gamma   90.00
#
_symmetry.space_group_name_H-M   'P 1'
#
loop_
_entity.id
_entity.type
_entity.pdbx_description
1 polymer ?
#
loop_
_entity_poly.entity_id
_entity_poly.type
_entity_poly.pdbx_seq_one_letter_code
_entity_poly.pdbx_strand_id
1 'polypeptide(L)' 'MRNYIRKTTRVQNVSRENVSKAIDMVRNHNWGVVDAAREFKLSERSLF' A
#
# COMPACT_ATOMS: atom_id res chain seq x y z
N MET A 1 -4.17 6.30 -32.92
CA MET A 1 -4.89 5.57 -31.85
C MET A 1 -4.61 4.07 -31.99
N ARG A 2 -3.61 3.54 -31.25
CA ARG A 2 -3.51 2.11 -30.84
C ARG A 2 -2.22 1.82 -30.06
N ASN A 3 -2.37 0.88 -29.13
CA ASN A 3 -1.36 0.06 -28.43
C ASN A 3 -0.57 0.67 -27.27
N TYR A 4 -1.16 0.55 -26.06
CA TYR A 4 -0.42 0.06 -24.90
C TYR A 4 -1.17 -1.14 -24.32
N ILE A 5 -0.78 -2.32 -24.78
CA ILE A 5 -1.24 -3.62 -24.29
C ILE A 5 -0.84 -3.73 -22.81
N ARG A 6 -1.87 -3.79 -21.95
CA ARG A 6 -1.95 -4.70 -20.80
C ARG A 6 -0.83 -4.55 -19.76
N LYS A 7 -0.75 -3.39 -19.10
CA LYS A 7 -0.14 -3.32 -17.75
C LYS A 7 -1.06 -4.05 -16.77
N THR A 8 -0.88 -5.36 -16.69
CA THR A 8 -1.03 -6.15 -15.45
C THR A 8 -2.06 -5.59 -14.47
N THR A 9 -3.34 -5.90 -14.71
CA THR A 9 -4.48 -5.70 -13.80
C THR A 9 -4.38 -6.58 -12.53
N ARG A 10 -3.17 -6.69 -11.97
CA ARG A 10 -2.83 -7.48 -10.77
C ARG A 10 -1.89 -6.76 -9.81
N VAL A 11 -1.38 -5.56 -10.15
CA VAL A 11 -0.42 -4.80 -9.30
C VAL A 11 -0.84 -3.33 -9.14
N GLN A 12 -2.14 -3.05 -9.09
CA GLN A 12 -2.67 -1.67 -8.98
C GLN A 12 -3.83 -1.56 -7.97
N ASN A 13 -3.66 -2.07 -6.75
CA ASN A 13 -4.59 -1.70 -5.67
C ASN A 13 -3.89 -1.36 -4.35
N VAL A 14 -2.57 -1.16 -4.40
CA VAL A 14 -1.84 -0.47 -3.34
C VAL A 14 -1.67 0.97 -3.80
N SER A 15 -2.65 1.82 -3.50
CA SER A 15 -2.49 3.26 -3.73
C SER A 15 -1.31 3.75 -2.87
N ARG A 16 -0.45 4.59 -3.44
CA ARG A 16 0.66 5.23 -2.72
C ARG A 16 0.15 5.99 -1.48
N GLU A 17 -1.09 6.44 -1.53
CA GLU A 17 -1.80 7.07 -0.42
C GLU A 17 -2.07 6.11 0.73
N ASN A 18 -2.41 4.85 0.45
CA ASN A 18 -2.64 3.83 1.50
C ASN A 18 -1.33 3.49 2.21
N VAL A 19 -0.21 3.44 1.47
CA VAL A 19 1.12 3.25 2.06
C VAL A 19 1.47 4.45 2.95
N SER A 20 1.25 5.67 2.47
CA SER A 20 1.51 6.88 3.27
C SER A 20 0.68 6.93 4.55
N LYS A 21 -0.61 6.58 4.48
CA LYS A 21 -1.49 6.51 5.65
C LYS A 21 -1.07 5.41 6.62
N ALA A 22 -0.70 4.23 6.12
CA ALA A 22 -0.22 3.15 6.96
C ALA A 22 1.08 3.53 7.70
N ILE A 23 2.02 4.20 7.03
CA ILE A 23 3.25 4.71 7.65
C ILE A 23 2.94 5.76 8.72
N ASP A 24 1.98 6.65 8.44
CA ASP A 24 1.52 7.67 9.39
C ASP A 24 0.89 7.02 10.65
N MET A 25 0.05 6.01 10.48
CA MET A 25 -0.53 5.26 11.60
C MET A 25 0.53 4.59 12.46
N VAL A 26 1.54 3.96 11.84
CA VAL A 26 2.65 3.33 12.59
C VAL A 26 3.47 4.38 13.34
N ARG A 27 3.81 5.51 12.71
CA ARG A 27 4.73 6.51 13.28
C ARG A 27 4.08 7.47 14.26
N ASN A 28 2.87 7.93 13.97
CA ASN A 28 2.19 8.98 14.72
C ASN A 28 1.11 8.46 15.67
N HIS A 29 0.52 7.30 15.37
CA HIS A 29 -0.52 6.67 16.19
C HIS A 29 -0.03 5.45 16.97
N ASN A 30 1.29 5.17 16.94
CA ASN A 30 1.95 4.06 17.63
C ASN A 30 1.32 2.69 17.33
N TRP A 31 0.77 2.52 16.12
CA TRP A 31 0.19 1.27 15.66
C TRP A 31 1.26 0.22 15.36
N GLY A 32 0.91 -1.06 15.56
CA GLY A 32 1.73 -2.17 15.10
C GLY A 32 1.86 -2.16 13.58
N VAL A 33 3.07 -2.36 13.05
CA VAL A 33 3.36 -2.44 11.60
C VAL A 33 2.48 -3.49 10.92
N VAL A 34 2.26 -4.63 11.59
CA VAL A 34 1.42 -5.73 11.11
C VAL A 34 -0.05 -5.32 11.03
N ASP A 35 -0.56 -4.63 12.05
CA ASP A 35 -1.95 -4.17 12.10
C ASP A 35 -2.22 -3.11 11.04
N ALA A 36 -1.30 -2.15 10.87
CA ALA A 36 -1.38 -1.15 9.80
C ALA A 36 -1.28 -1.79 8.41
N ALA A 37 -0.36 -2.73 8.19
CA ALA A 37 -0.26 -3.44 6.92
C ALA A 37 -1.57 -4.19 6.59
N ARG A 38 -2.17 -4.85 7.59
CA ARG A 38 -3.41 -5.59 7.44
C ARG A 38 -4.60 -4.70 7.13
N GLU A 39 -4.73 -3.57 7.83
CA GLU A 39 -5.81 -2.60 7.64
C GLU A 39 -5.84 -2.05 6.20
N PHE A 40 -4.66 -1.70 5.67
CA PHE A 40 -4.54 -1.11 4.34
C PHE A 40 -4.32 -2.14 3.22
N LYS A 41 -4.41 -3.45 3.53
CA LYS A 41 -4.16 -4.58 2.60
C LYS A 41 -2.81 -4.46 1.89
N LEU A 42 -1.80 -4.06 2.67
CA LEU A 42 -0.42 -3.88 2.24
C LEU A 42 0.43 -5.07 2.65
N SER A 43 1.55 -5.25 1.94
CA SER A 43 2.62 -6.11 2.45
C SER A 43 3.38 -5.34 3.53
N GLU A 44 3.75 -6.01 4.62
CA GLU A 44 4.60 -5.41 5.66
C GLU A 44 5.89 -4.82 5.08
N ARG A 45 6.44 -5.45 4.04
CA ARG A 45 7.60 -4.96 3.29
C ARG A 45 7.38 -3.60 2.61
N SER A 46 6.13 -3.20 2.38
CA SER A 46 5.81 -1.87 1.83
C SER A 46 5.88 -0.76 2.87
N LEU A 47 6.04 -1.08 4.16
CA LEU A 47 6.12 -0.13 5.27
C LEU A 47 7.56 0.08 5.79
N PHE A 48 8.54 -0.68 5.28
CA PHE A 48 9.97 -0.51 5.52
C PHE A 48 10.61 0.28 4.38
#